data_AF-A0A7L4RGK0-F1
#
_entry.id   AF-A0A7L4RGK0-F1
#
_cell.length_a   1.000
_cell.length_b   1.000
_cell.length_c   1.000
_cell.angle_alpha   90.00
_cell.angle_beta   90.00
_cell.angle_gamma   90.00
#
_symmetry.space_group_name_H-M   'P 1'
#
loop_
_entity.id
_entity.type
_entity.pdbx_description
1 polymer ?
#
loop_
_entity_poly.entity_id
_entity_poly.type
_entity_poly.pdbx_seq_one_letter_code
_entity_poly.pdbx_strand_id
1 'polypeptide(L)'
;MRYCAECGKRLLEPDEKFCPECGAALSKETPPAVGAKQPSAAAPSAKAGKGKPAAEEPAKRKGGVRVLLFAIGVVLILGMLLLALLVVVPILAFYLTEGSHDGVQDACANVTCSDYCNGSIRYYNGFCVIGQCEYYPEVCQNGCSNGSCNSPKANLSQIYISTSYENKEPYYSTYCDRINPYDLSVREAASEAIKKHPGAYSTNQLFDIYDWVKANIEYQNVPLGGIPYPASETLATKSGDCKNQAVLIVSMIRAIGGTAKVVADAECKHAYAIVYFSSSETDLSNFAQAVANHYGSNAQVNYLTYNNSIWVIFDPAGGYYPGNTLKNCSGNRTVNIVTSCLDCVNTHPDMPYTFNDKCYSQCPSGTVTGNQYICKPCPEGSQSYNNKCVTCQAGYILGTDGLCHQTCGSTNIYCQSGSYCYNNKCVTCQAGYILGTDGLCHQPCGSPSTYCPSGDYCSNGRCYR
;
A
#
# COMPACT_ATOMS: atom_id res chain seq x y z
N MET A 1 1.38 4.37 20.93
CA MET A 1 -0.01 4.68 20.49
C MET A 1 -0.92 3.66 21.15
N ARG A 2 -2.11 4.04 21.62
CA ARG A 2 -3.06 3.12 22.26
C ARG A 2 -4.17 2.75 21.27
N TYR A 3 -4.64 1.52 21.36
CA TYR A 3 -5.73 0.97 20.54
C TYR A 3 -6.79 0.40 21.49
N CYS A 4 -8.07 0.48 21.13
CA CYS A 4 -9.12 -0.18 21.89
C CYS A 4 -8.96 -1.70 21.80
N ALA A 5 -8.96 -2.40 22.94
CA ALA A 5 -8.83 -3.86 22.98
C ALA A 5 -10.04 -4.59 22.35
N GLU A 6 -11.23 -3.99 22.40
CA GLU A 6 -12.47 -4.59 21.88
C GLU A 6 -12.64 -4.41 20.36
N CYS A 7 -12.29 -3.25 19.80
CA CYS A 7 -12.55 -2.92 18.39
C CYS A 7 -11.31 -2.60 17.54
N GLY A 8 -10.11 -2.61 18.13
CA GLY A 8 -8.84 -2.38 17.42
C GLY A 8 -8.62 -0.96 16.90
N LYS A 9 -9.54 0.00 17.10
CA LYS A 9 -9.36 1.37 16.61
C LYS A 9 -8.32 2.14 17.44
N ARG A 10 -7.52 2.96 16.76
CA ARG A 10 -6.55 3.89 17.35
C ARG A 10 -7.27 4.97 18.15
N LEU A 11 -6.82 5.18 19.38
CA LEU A 11 -7.27 6.28 20.25
C LEU A 11 -6.47 7.54 19.92
N LEU A 12 -7.13 8.70 19.88
CA LEU A 12 -6.52 9.98 19.50
C LEU A 12 -6.03 10.76 20.73
N GLU A 13 -6.86 10.84 21.78
CA GLU A 13 -6.56 11.55 23.02
C GLU A 13 -5.96 10.58 24.07
N PRO A 14 -4.97 10.99 24.89
CA PRO A 14 -4.33 10.10 25.88
C PRO A 14 -5.23 9.67 27.05
N ASP A 15 -6.27 10.46 27.36
CA ASP A 15 -7.08 10.40 28.58
C ASP A 15 -8.57 10.04 28.33
N GLU A 16 -8.91 9.59 27.13
CA GLU A 16 -10.19 8.95 26.83
C GLU A 16 -10.50 7.81 27.83
N LYS A 17 -11.66 7.88 28.48
CA LYS A 17 -12.15 6.85 29.43
C LYS A 17 -12.95 5.75 28.76
N PHE A 18 -13.45 6.01 27.54
CA PHE A 18 -14.28 5.11 26.75
C PHE A 18 -13.87 5.23 25.28
N CYS A 19 -13.90 4.14 24.53
CA CYS A 19 -13.67 4.19 23.09
C CYS A 19 -14.84 4.89 22.39
N PRO A 20 -14.59 5.92 21.55
CA PRO A 20 -15.67 6.70 20.91
C PRO A 20 -16.51 5.91 19.89
N GLU A 21 -16.05 4.76 19.40
CA GLU A 21 -16.81 3.94 18.44
C GLU A 21 -17.69 2.87 19.11
N CYS A 22 -17.14 2.11 20.05
CA CYS A 22 -17.83 0.95 20.65
C CYS A 22 -18.29 1.19 22.09
N GLY A 23 -17.98 2.35 22.70
CA GLY A 23 -18.34 2.67 24.08
C GLY A 23 -17.60 1.88 25.15
N ALA A 24 -16.70 0.96 24.78
CA ALA A 24 -15.96 0.12 25.72
C ALA A 24 -15.08 0.96 26.67
N ALA A 25 -15.12 0.66 27.96
CA ALA A 25 -14.33 1.35 28.97
C ALA A 25 -12.83 1.06 28.81
N LEU A 26 -12.02 2.11 28.74
CA LEU A 26 -10.58 2.03 28.62
C LEU A 26 -9.98 1.92 30.03
N SER A 27 -9.70 0.68 30.46
CA SER A 27 -9.23 0.41 31.81
C SER A 27 -7.89 1.11 32.10
N LYS A 28 -7.76 1.65 33.32
CA LYS A 28 -6.46 2.12 33.82
C LYS A 28 -5.57 0.90 34.03
N GLU A 29 -4.37 0.97 33.46
CA GLU A 29 -3.36 -0.10 33.54
C GLU A 29 -3.04 -0.40 35.01
N THR A 30 -3.40 -1.61 35.45
CA THR A 30 -2.88 -2.18 36.69
C THR A 30 -1.54 -2.85 36.36
N PRO A 31 -0.45 -2.63 37.12
CA PRO A 31 0.83 -3.28 36.85
C PRO A 31 0.71 -4.82 36.89
N PRO A 32 1.51 -5.56 36.09
CA PRO A 32 1.39 -7.01 36.02
C PRO A 32 1.81 -7.68 37.34
N ALA A 33 0.86 -8.37 37.96
CA ALA A 33 1.10 -9.14 39.18
C ALA A 33 1.90 -10.42 38.86
N VAL A 34 3.01 -10.62 39.58
CA VAL A 34 3.88 -11.79 39.44
C VAL A 34 3.35 -12.97 40.27
N GLY A 35 2.80 -13.97 39.57
CA GLY A 35 2.95 -15.39 39.90
C GLY A 35 2.09 -16.03 41.01
N ALA A 36 1.37 -17.12 40.65
CA ALA A 36 1.13 -18.29 41.50
C ALA A 36 0.73 -19.54 40.66
N LYS A 37 1.29 -20.72 41.00
CA LYS A 37 0.75 -22.06 40.68
C LYS A 37 -0.34 -22.40 41.73
N GLN A 38 -1.21 -23.42 41.70
CA GLN A 38 -1.33 -24.80 41.14
C GLN A 38 -2.81 -25.27 41.45
N PRO A 39 -3.28 -26.56 41.41
CA PRO A 39 -2.81 -27.82 40.78
C PRO A 39 -3.89 -28.71 40.09
N SER A 40 -3.43 -29.85 39.54
CA SER A 40 -4.11 -31.16 39.36
C SER A 40 -5.15 -31.30 38.22
N ALA A 41 -5.22 -32.39 37.44
CA ALA A 41 -4.51 -33.68 37.43
C ALA A 41 -4.32 -34.16 35.96
N ALA A 42 -3.67 -35.29 35.59
CA ALA A 42 -3.12 -36.42 36.35
C ALA A 42 -1.80 -36.94 35.69
N ALA A 43 -1.60 -38.26 35.56
CA ALA A 43 -0.46 -38.90 34.88
C ALA A 43 -0.87 -40.28 34.28
N PRO A 44 0.01 -41.00 33.53
CA PRO A 44 1.03 -41.82 34.21
C PRO A 44 2.44 -41.90 33.57
N SER A 45 3.45 -41.80 34.46
CA SER A 45 4.66 -42.64 34.55
C SER A 45 5.67 -42.78 33.39
N ALA A 46 6.88 -42.24 33.57
CA ALA A 46 8.13 -42.84 33.06
C ALA A 46 9.38 -42.48 33.89
N LYS A 47 10.00 -43.53 34.48
CA LYS A 47 11.42 -43.75 34.89
C LYS A 47 12.26 -42.65 35.58
N ALA A 48 12.94 -43.08 36.65
CA ALA A 48 13.88 -42.28 37.44
C ALA A 48 15.33 -42.25 36.88
N GLY A 49 16.05 -41.17 37.18
CA GLY A 49 17.50 -41.03 37.02
C GLY A 49 18.13 -40.38 38.26
N LYS A 50 19.28 -40.89 38.73
CA LYS A 50 19.97 -40.44 39.96
C LYS A 50 21.20 -39.57 39.68
N GLY A 51 21.49 -38.65 40.60
CA GLY A 51 22.76 -37.92 40.72
C GLY A 51 22.55 -36.40 40.90
N LYS A 52 23.36 -35.64 41.63
CA LYS A 52 24.51 -35.91 42.53
C LYS A 52 24.64 -34.65 43.44
N PRO A 53 25.08 -34.72 44.71
CA PRO A 53 24.97 -33.57 45.62
C PRO A 53 25.91 -32.42 45.29
N ALA A 54 25.48 -31.21 45.65
CA ALA A 54 26.24 -29.96 45.53
C ALA A 54 27.36 -29.86 46.57
N ALA A 55 28.43 -29.12 46.22
CA ALA A 55 29.54 -28.80 47.12
C ALA A 55 29.41 -27.35 47.64
N GLU A 56 29.84 -27.12 48.88
CA GLU A 56 29.82 -25.82 49.55
C GLU A 56 30.91 -24.87 49.00
N GLU A 57 30.65 -23.57 49.10
CA GLU A 57 31.60 -22.51 48.74
C GLU A 57 31.97 -21.67 49.99
N PRO A 58 33.26 -21.47 50.32
CA PRO A 58 33.67 -20.78 51.54
C PRO A 58 33.89 -19.26 51.33
N ALA A 59 33.30 -18.45 52.21
CA ALA A 59 33.51 -17.00 52.21
C ALA A 59 34.93 -16.59 52.65
N LYS A 60 35.52 -15.56 52.01
CA LYS A 60 36.66 -14.83 52.61
C LYS A 60 36.79 -13.36 52.20
N ARG A 61 36.91 -12.50 53.22
CA ARG A 61 37.23 -11.05 53.14
C ARG A 61 38.57 -10.78 52.42
N LYS A 62 38.68 -9.61 51.79
CA LYS A 62 39.60 -8.53 52.23
C LYS A 62 39.37 -7.21 51.46
N GLY A 63 39.09 -6.13 52.19
CA GLY A 63 39.19 -4.76 51.68
C GLY A 63 40.64 -4.28 51.72
N GLY A 64 41.06 -3.50 50.71
CA GLY A 64 42.41 -2.92 50.62
C GLY A 64 42.79 -2.44 49.21
N VAL A 65 42.29 -3.10 48.17
CA VAL A 65 42.67 -2.83 46.76
C VAL A 65 42.11 -1.50 46.22
N ARG A 66 41.01 -0.98 46.78
CA ARG A 66 40.30 0.19 46.22
C ARG A 66 41.09 1.50 46.26
N VAL A 67 42.01 1.72 47.22
CA VAL A 67 42.76 2.98 47.32
C VAL A 67 43.89 3.04 46.28
N LEU A 68 44.56 1.92 46.01
CA LEU A 68 45.66 1.86 45.03
C LEU A 68 45.17 2.06 43.59
N LEU A 69 43.99 1.51 43.25
CA LEU A 69 43.38 1.70 41.94
C LEU A 69 42.99 3.17 41.64
N PHE A 70 42.54 3.91 42.66
CA PHE A 70 42.22 5.33 42.49
C PHE A 70 43.46 6.19 42.19
N ALA A 71 44.58 5.93 42.87
CA ALA A 71 45.84 6.66 42.62
C ALA A 71 46.36 6.45 41.19
N ILE A 72 46.32 5.20 40.70
CA ILE A 72 46.74 4.86 39.32
C ILE A 72 45.79 5.51 38.29
N GLY A 73 44.48 5.50 38.54
CA GLY A 73 43.49 6.14 37.67
C GLY A 73 43.72 7.65 37.48
N VAL A 74 44.04 8.39 38.55
CA VAL A 74 44.32 9.82 38.47
C VAL A 74 45.57 10.12 37.63
N VAL A 75 46.64 9.33 37.79
CA VAL A 75 47.87 9.50 37.00
C VAL A 75 47.63 9.24 35.50
N LEU A 76 46.84 8.20 35.16
CA LEU A 76 46.49 7.90 33.77
C LEU A 76 45.62 8.99 33.13
N ILE A 77 44.65 9.54 33.86
CA ILE A 77 43.80 10.64 33.37
C ILE A 77 44.61 11.91 33.12
N LEU A 78 45.50 12.28 34.05
CA LEU A 78 46.39 13.43 33.87
C LEU A 78 47.38 13.22 32.71
N GLY A 79 47.90 12.01 32.52
CA GLY A 79 48.73 11.65 31.37
C GLY A 79 48.00 11.78 30.03
N MET A 80 46.76 11.28 29.94
CA MET A 80 45.94 11.42 28.74
C MET A 80 45.54 12.88 28.45
N LEU A 81 45.24 13.68 29.49
CA LEU A 81 44.97 15.12 29.33
C LEU A 81 46.20 15.87 28.82
N LEU A 82 47.39 15.58 29.34
CA LEU A 82 48.63 16.19 28.86
C LEU A 82 48.94 15.80 27.41
N LEU A 83 48.74 14.53 27.06
CA LEU A 83 48.91 14.04 25.69
C LEU A 83 47.91 14.68 24.73
N ALA A 84 46.65 14.80 25.13
CA ALA A 84 45.63 15.50 24.35
C ALA A 84 46.00 16.97 24.15
N LEU A 85 46.53 17.65 25.17
CA LEU A 85 47.01 19.03 25.05
C LEU A 85 48.19 19.15 24.08
N LEU A 86 49.15 18.21 24.15
CA LEU A 86 50.32 18.16 23.26
C LEU A 86 50.00 17.81 21.80
N VAL A 87 48.84 17.19 21.53
CA VAL A 87 48.39 16.86 20.17
C VAL A 87 47.41 17.92 19.63
N VAL A 88 46.44 18.34 20.43
CA VAL A 88 45.36 19.24 20.00
C VAL A 88 45.86 20.69 19.85
N VAL A 89 46.77 21.17 20.69
CA VAL A 89 47.30 22.55 20.57
C VAL A 89 48.09 22.77 19.27
N PRO A 90 49.06 21.93 18.85
CA PRO A 90 49.73 22.13 17.57
C PRO A 90 48.79 21.91 16.37
N ILE A 91 47.79 21.04 16.47
CA ILE A 91 46.75 20.89 15.43
C ILE A 91 45.92 22.18 15.31
N LEU A 92 45.46 22.77 16.43
CA LEU A 92 44.77 24.06 16.39
C LEU A 92 45.67 25.19 15.87
N ALA A 93 46.95 25.20 16.25
CA ALA A 93 47.90 26.19 15.77
C ALA A 93 48.08 26.10 14.25
N PHE A 94 48.16 24.88 13.70
CA PHE A 94 48.21 24.64 12.25
C PHE A 94 46.97 25.20 11.53
N TYR A 95 45.77 24.85 12.00
CA TYR A 95 44.51 25.36 11.45
C TYR A 95 44.33 26.88 11.58
N LEU A 96 44.96 27.53 12.56
CA LEU A 96 44.93 28.99 12.73
C LEU A 96 45.96 29.73 11.86
N THR A 97 46.93 29.03 11.26
CA THR A 97 47.94 29.64 10.37
C THR A 97 47.61 29.60 8.88
N GLU A 98 46.70 28.71 8.42
CA GLU A 98 46.27 28.63 7.02
C GLU A 98 45.11 29.61 6.74
N GLY A 99 45.40 30.92 6.91
CA GLY A 99 44.39 31.97 7.07
C GLY A 99 44.40 33.14 6.07
N SER A 100 44.94 32.98 4.85
CA SER A 100 44.62 33.88 3.71
C SER A 100 45.26 33.39 2.39
N HIS A 101 44.58 32.53 1.64
CA HIS A 101 44.90 32.31 0.23
C HIS A 101 44.12 33.29 -0.65
N ASP A 102 44.67 34.49 -0.82
CA ASP A 102 44.16 35.46 -1.80
C ASP A 102 44.22 34.87 -3.22
N GLY A 103 43.08 34.86 -3.91
CA GLY A 103 43.02 34.72 -5.36
C GLY A 103 43.05 33.31 -5.95
N VAL A 104 42.89 32.23 -5.17
CA VAL A 104 42.64 30.89 -5.76
C VAL A 104 41.21 30.86 -6.30
N GLN A 105 41.09 31.05 -7.61
CA GLN A 105 39.85 30.92 -8.35
C GLN A 105 39.29 29.50 -8.15
N ASP A 106 38.09 29.38 -7.58
CA ASP A 106 37.45 28.08 -7.35
C ASP A 106 37.24 27.38 -8.71
N ALA A 107 38.03 26.33 -8.92
CA ALA A 107 38.04 25.54 -10.15
C ALA A 107 36.69 24.86 -10.44
N CYS A 108 35.82 24.74 -9.44
CA CYS A 108 34.51 24.13 -9.52
C CYS A 108 33.36 25.14 -9.70
N ALA A 109 33.60 26.45 -9.60
CA ALA A 109 32.56 27.48 -9.59
C ALA A 109 31.64 27.53 -10.83
N ASN A 110 32.03 26.89 -11.94
CA ASN A 110 31.23 26.76 -13.18
C ASN A 110 31.16 25.30 -13.70
N VAL A 111 31.42 24.31 -12.85
CA VAL A 111 31.46 22.89 -13.23
C VAL A 111 30.19 22.19 -12.76
N THR A 112 29.37 21.71 -13.70
CA THR A 112 28.17 20.92 -13.42
C THR A 112 28.40 19.45 -13.78
N CYS A 113 28.38 18.57 -12.76
CA CYS A 113 28.65 17.14 -12.91
C CYS A 113 27.35 16.34 -13.09
N SER A 114 26.74 16.42 -14.26
CA SER A 114 25.51 15.70 -14.59
C SER A 114 25.73 14.19 -14.70
N ASP A 115 24.79 13.40 -14.15
CA ASP A 115 24.76 11.94 -14.33
C ASP A 115 24.89 11.54 -15.81
N TYR A 116 25.71 10.53 -16.11
CA TYR A 116 25.91 10.04 -17.47
C TYR A 116 26.08 8.51 -17.52
N CYS A 117 26.19 7.97 -18.74
CA CYS A 117 26.30 6.55 -19.01
C CYS A 117 27.56 6.24 -19.83
N ASN A 118 28.27 5.17 -19.47
CA ASN A 118 29.30 4.57 -20.31
C ASN A 118 29.01 3.06 -20.43
N GLY A 119 28.44 2.65 -21.56
CA GLY A 119 27.94 1.29 -21.79
C GLY A 119 26.87 0.91 -20.76
N SER A 120 27.15 -0.14 -19.97
CA SER A 120 26.27 -0.62 -18.89
C SER A 120 26.60 -0.02 -17.52
N ILE A 121 27.42 1.03 -17.44
CA ILE A 121 27.74 1.70 -16.17
C ILE A 121 27.13 3.10 -16.17
N ARG A 122 26.30 3.38 -15.17
CA ARG A 122 25.84 4.73 -14.82
C ARG A 122 26.87 5.37 -13.90
N TYR A 123 27.19 6.63 -14.16
CA TYR A 123 27.99 7.48 -13.30
C TYR A 123 27.06 8.55 -12.74
N TYR A 124 26.85 8.55 -11.42
CA TYR A 124 25.81 9.36 -10.78
C TYR A 124 26.31 10.12 -9.54
N ASN A 125 25.51 11.09 -9.09
CA ASN A 125 25.83 11.97 -7.96
C ASN A 125 27.21 12.63 -8.13
N GLY A 126 27.43 13.21 -9.31
CA GLY A 126 28.72 13.81 -9.66
C GLY A 126 29.09 14.99 -8.75
N PHE A 127 30.35 15.03 -8.32
CA PHE A 127 30.90 16.13 -7.52
C PHE A 127 32.23 16.61 -8.11
N CYS A 128 32.51 17.90 -7.98
CA CYS A 128 33.70 18.50 -8.57
C CYS A 128 34.90 18.46 -7.60
N VAL A 129 36.06 18.04 -8.11
CA VAL A 129 37.35 18.00 -7.43
C VAL A 129 38.37 18.67 -8.35
N ILE A 130 38.91 19.83 -7.95
CA ILE A 130 39.93 20.59 -8.70
C ILE A 130 39.50 20.83 -10.18
N GLY A 131 38.23 21.17 -10.39
CA GLY A 131 37.67 21.45 -11.71
C GLY A 131 37.34 20.21 -12.57
N GLN A 132 37.51 19.00 -12.05
CA GLN A 132 37.13 17.75 -12.70
C GLN A 132 35.96 17.08 -11.97
N CYS A 133 35.09 16.39 -12.70
CA CYS A 133 33.95 15.71 -12.10
C CYS A 133 34.28 14.25 -11.74
N GLU A 134 34.15 13.93 -10.46
CA GLU A 134 34.17 12.58 -9.91
C GLU A 134 32.73 12.07 -9.72
N TYR A 135 32.53 10.76 -9.82
CA TYR A 135 31.18 10.15 -9.83
C TYR A 135 31.17 8.78 -9.16
N TYR A 136 30.00 8.36 -8.68
CA TYR A 136 29.77 7.00 -8.21
C TYR A 136 29.37 6.09 -9.39
N PRO A 137 30.06 4.96 -9.63
CA PRO A 137 29.68 4.01 -10.67
C PRO A 137 28.62 3.01 -10.17
N GLU A 138 27.62 2.73 -11.01
CA GLU A 138 26.55 1.74 -10.82
C GLU A 138 26.44 0.86 -12.07
N VAL A 139 26.46 -0.47 -11.93
CA VAL A 139 26.32 -1.40 -13.06
C VAL A 139 24.84 -1.66 -13.36
N CYS A 140 24.36 -1.08 -14.45
CA CYS A 140 23.00 -1.24 -14.93
C CYS A 140 22.82 -2.55 -15.72
N GLN A 141 22.06 -3.49 -15.16
CA GLN A 141 21.86 -4.83 -15.74
C GLN A 141 21.28 -4.82 -17.18
N ASN A 142 20.51 -3.79 -17.55
CA ASN A 142 19.89 -3.65 -18.89
C ASN A 142 20.49 -2.48 -19.71
N GLY A 143 21.72 -2.06 -19.39
CA GLY A 143 22.36 -0.89 -19.96
C GLY A 143 21.90 0.43 -19.31
N CYS A 144 22.51 1.54 -19.73
CA CYS A 144 22.26 2.88 -19.20
C CYS A 144 21.92 3.85 -20.34
N SER A 145 21.00 4.77 -20.14
CA SER A 145 20.77 5.92 -21.05
C SER A 145 20.43 7.19 -20.28
N ASN A 146 20.87 8.35 -20.78
CA ASN A 146 20.61 9.68 -20.21
C ASN A 146 20.88 9.79 -18.69
N GLY A 147 21.99 9.22 -18.22
CA GLY A 147 22.36 9.25 -16.79
C GLY A 147 21.51 8.36 -15.88
N SER A 148 20.70 7.45 -16.44
CA SER A 148 19.84 6.53 -15.70
C SER A 148 20.02 5.08 -16.16
N CYS A 149 19.94 4.13 -15.23
CA CYS A 149 19.87 2.72 -15.61
C CYS A 149 18.56 2.43 -16.36
N ASN A 150 18.66 1.69 -17.47
CA ASN A 150 17.49 1.27 -18.22
C ASN A 150 16.67 0.27 -17.37
N SER A 151 15.38 0.55 -17.21
CA SER A 151 14.46 -0.42 -16.62
C SER A 151 14.31 -1.66 -17.53
N PRO A 152 14.22 -2.87 -16.95
CA PRO A 152 14.05 -4.11 -17.71
C PRO A 152 12.72 -4.10 -18.47
N LYS A 153 12.74 -4.09 -19.81
CA LYS A 153 11.50 -4.03 -20.60
C LYS A 153 10.69 -5.31 -20.48
N ALA A 154 9.53 -5.22 -19.83
CA ALA A 154 8.53 -6.27 -19.87
C ALA A 154 7.87 -6.34 -21.25
N ASN A 155 7.52 -7.55 -21.69
CA ASN A 155 6.70 -7.75 -22.87
C ASN A 155 5.24 -7.94 -22.47
N LEU A 156 4.33 -7.15 -23.04
CA LEU A 156 2.89 -7.38 -22.88
C LEU A 156 2.40 -8.39 -23.92
N SER A 157 1.50 -9.28 -23.52
CA SER A 157 0.83 -10.20 -24.43
C SER A 157 -0.65 -10.32 -24.09
N GLN A 158 -1.51 -9.85 -24.98
CA GLN A 158 -2.94 -10.05 -24.82
C GLN A 158 -3.30 -11.49 -25.16
N ILE A 159 -3.93 -12.20 -24.24
CA ILE A 159 -4.63 -13.45 -24.53
C ILE A 159 -6.03 -13.08 -25.01
N TYR A 160 -6.33 -13.43 -26.25
CA TYR A 160 -7.64 -13.18 -26.85
C TYR A 160 -8.63 -14.21 -26.31
N ILE A 161 -9.74 -13.75 -25.75
CA ILE A 161 -10.87 -14.61 -25.40
C ILE A 161 -11.82 -14.60 -26.60
N SER A 162 -11.99 -15.73 -27.29
CA SER A 162 -12.99 -15.87 -28.35
C SER A 162 -14.40 -15.84 -27.78
N THR A 163 -14.58 -16.43 -26.60
CA THR A 163 -15.85 -16.49 -25.88
C THR A 163 -15.61 -16.71 -24.39
N SER A 164 -16.11 -15.81 -23.55
CA SER A 164 -16.19 -16.00 -22.10
C SER A 164 -17.61 -16.35 -21.69
N TYR A 165 -17.76 -17.31 -20.79
CA TYR A 165 -19.00 -17.53 -20.05
C TYR A 165 -18.78 -17.18 -18.58
N GLU A 166 -19.53 -16.20 -18.06
CA GLU A 166 -19.53 -15.90 -16.64
C GLU A 166 -20.52 -16.81 -15.91
N ASN A 167 -20.09 -17.41 -14.80
CA ASN A 167 -20.92 -18.21 -13.89
C ASN A 167 -21.79 -19.28 -14.57
N LYS A 168 -21.22 -19.94 -15.59
CA LYS A 168 -21.86 -21.03 -16.34
C LYS A 168 -21.70 -22.36 -15.61
N GLU A 169 -22.79 -23.11 -15.54
CA GLU A 169 -22.78 -24.47 -15.00
C GLU A 169 -22.07 -25.47 -15.95
N PRO A 170 -21.40 -26.51 -15.42
CA PRO A 170 -21.27 -26.86 -13.99
C PRO A 170 -20.13 -26.11 -13.25
N TYR A 171 -19.40 -25.22 -13.93
CA TYR A 171 -18.21 -24.57 -13.36
C TYR A 171 -18.55 -23.64 -12.19
N TYR A 172 -19.68 -22.93 -12.26
CA TYR A 172 -20.13 -22.07 -11.17
C TYR A 172 -20.31 -22.85 -9.87
N SER A 173 -21.25 -23.79 -9.83
CA SER A 173 -21.51 -24.63 -8.64
C SER A 173 -20.31 -25.46 -8.16
N THR A 174 -19.32 -25.72 -9.03
CA THR A 174 -18.10 -26.48 -8.68
C THR A 174 -17.04 -25.64 -7.94
N TYR A 175 -16.98 -24.32 -8.17
CA TYR A 175 -15.91 -23.46 -7.65
C TYR A 175 -16.41 -22.38 -6.67
N CYS A 176 -17.64 -21.92 -6.80
CA CYS A 176 -18.08 -20.66 -6.23
C CYS A 176 -18.12 -20.66 -4.68
N ASP A 177 -18.46 -21.79 -4.06
CA ASP A 177 -18.49 -22.02 -2.61
C ASP A 177 -17.08 -22.18 -2.00
N ARG A 178 -16.10 -22.58 -2.81
CA ARG A 178 -14.70 -22.79 -2.40
C ARG A 178 -13.91 -21.50 -2.25
N ILE A 179 -14.36 -20.45 -2.93
CA ILE A 179 -13.75 -19.12 -2.91
C ILE A 179 -14.32 -18.34 -1.71
N ASN A 180 -13.61 -18.38 -0.58
CA ASN A 180 -14.01 -17.70 0.65
C ASN A 180 -12.89 -16.76 1.18
N PRO A 181 -12.97 -15.44 0.95
CA PRO A 181 -11.99 -14.48 1.46
C PRO A 181 -12.20 -14.10 2.94
N TYR A 182 -13.29 -14.56 3.58
CA TYR A 182 -13.61 -14.25 4.98
C TYR A 182 -13.19 -15.35 5.96
N ASP A 183 -12.83 -16.54 5.46
CA ASP A 183 -12.24 -17.63 6.25
C ASP A 183 -11.01 -17.12 7.01
N LEU A 184 -10.94 -17.39 8.31
CA LEU A 184 -9.88 -16.88 9.17
C LEU A 184 -8.49 -17.34 8.71
N SER A 185 -8.35 -18.61 8.29
CA SER A 185 -7.07 -19.15 7.82
C SER A 185 -6.60 -18.49 6.53
N VAL A 186 -7.53 -18.13 5.63
CA VAL A 186 -7.24 -17.39 4.40
C VAL A 186 -6.78 -15.98 4.71
N ARG A 187 -7.44 -15.30 5.66
CA ARG A 187 -7.07 -13.95 6.10
C ARG A 187 -5.71 -13.91 6.80
N GLU A 188 -5.43 -14.90 7.65
CA GLU A 188 -4.12 -15.05 8.31
C GLU A 188 -3.00 -15.33 7.31
N ALA A 189 -3.20 -16.27 6.38
CA ALA A 189 -2.22 -16.58 5.33
C ALA A 189 -1.97 -15.38 4.41
N ALA A 190 -3.03 -14.66 4.01
CA ALA A 190 -2.89 -13.47 3.18
C ALA A 190 -2.17 -12.35 3.94
N SER A 191 -2.48 -12.14 5.22
CA SER A 191 -1.80 -11.15 6.08
C SER A 191 -0.33 -11.47 6.33
N GLU A 192 0.05 -12.74 6.45
CA GLU A 192 1.46 -13.14 6.58
C GLU A 192 2.21 -13.00 5.25
N ALA A 193 1.57 -13.28 4.11
CA ALA A 193 2.14 -13.05 2.79
C ALA A 193 2.53 -11.57 2.59
N ILE A 194 1.57 -10.65 2.78
CA ILE A 194 1.76 -9.21 2.50
C ILE A 194 2.53 -8.44 3.59
N LYS A 195 3.09 -9.13 4.58
CA LYS A 195 3.71 -8.55 5.78
C LYS A 195 4.88 -7.62 5.50
N LYS A 196 5.53 -7.76 4.33
CA LYS A 196 6.59 -6.86 3.84
C LYS A 196 6.05 -5.53 3.31
N HIS A 197 4.81 -5.52 2.83
CA HIS A 197 4.14 -4.38 2.21
C HIS A 197 2.79 -4.09 2.88
N PRO A 198 2.76 -3.74 4.19
CA PRO A 198 1.52 -3.46 4.89
C PRO A 198 0.87 -2.16 4.41
N GLY A 199 -0.46 -2.03 4.61
CA GLY A 199 -1.22 -0.82 4.29
C GLY A 199 -2.20 -1.04 3.14
N ALA A 200 -2.40 0.00 2.33
CA ALA A 200 -3.37 -0.01 1.24
C ALA A 200 -3.00 -1.04 0.14
N TYR A 201 -4.04 -1.54 -0.54
CA TYR A 201 -3.92 -2.48 -1.64
C TYR A 201 -2.93 -1.97 -2.71
N SER A 202 -1.95 -2.80 -3.08
CA SER A 202 -0.88 -2.41 -4.01
C SER A 202 -0.30 -3.60 -4.81
N THR A 203 0.38 -3.29 -5.92
CA THR A 203 1.04 -4.29 -6.78
C THR A 203 2.02 -5.18 -6.02
N ASN A 204 2.79 -4.64 -5.07
CA ASN A 204 3.76 -5.43 -4.31
C ASN A 204 3.08 -6.48 -3.41
N GLN A 205 1.89 -6.19 -2.87
CA GLN A 205 1.11 -7.17 -2.10
C GLN A 205 0.61 -8.32 -2.98
N LEU A 206 0.35 -8.07 -4.27
CA LEU A 206 0.02 -9.13 -5.23
C LEU A 206 1.21 -10.05 -5.52
N PHE A 207 2.41 -9.48 -5.62
CA PHE A 207 3.64 -10.26 -5.79
C PHE A 207 3.93 -11.10 -4.53
N ASP A 208 3.80 -10.49 -3.34
CA ASP A 208 3.91 -11.18 -2.05
C ASP A 208 2.96 -12.39 -1.94
N ILE A 209 1.69 -12.24 -2.34
CA ILE A 209 0.73 -13.37 -2.35
C ILE A 209 1.12 -14.45 -3.36
N TYR A 210 1.51 -14.08 -4.58
CA TYR A 210 1.91 -15.04 -5.60
C TYR A 210 3.14 -15.85 -5.15
N ASP A 211 4.17 -15.16 -4.65
CA ASP A 211 5.42 -15.74 -4.15
C ASP A 211 5.16 -16.62 -2.91
N TRP A 212 4.28 -16.18 -2.01
CA TRP A 212 3.89 -16.95 -0.83
C TRP A 212 3.20 -18.26 -1.23
N VAL A 213 2.24 -18.23 -2.15
CA VAL A 213 1.55 -19.46 -2.62
C VAL A 213 2.55 -20.39 -3.31
N LYS A 214 3.43 -19.85 -4.18
CA LYS A 214 4.53 -20.61 -4.81
C LYS A 214 5.47 -21.30 -3.81
N ALA A 215 5.76 -20.64 -2.69
CA ALA A 215 6.70 -21.14 -1.68
C ALA A 215 6.06 -22.08 -0.65
N ASN A 216 4.74 -21.98 -0.40
CA ASN A 216 4.06 -22.68 0.69
C ASN A 216 3.07 -23.76 0.26
N ILE A 217 2.66 -23.80 -1.03
CA ILE A 217 1.67 -24.76 -1.54
C ILE A 217 2.32 -25.64 -2.62
N GLU A 218 2.52 -26.92 -2.28
CA GLU A 218 3.09 -27.91 -3.20
C GLU A 218 2.11 -28.23 -4.33
N TYR A 219 2.57 -28.18 -5.58
CA TYR A 219 1.76 -28.62 -6.70
C TYR A 219 1.67 -30.14 -6.73
N GLN A 220 0.49 -30.68 -6.46
CA GLN A 220 0.22 -32.12 -6.48
C GLN A 220 -1.00 -32.41 -7.34
N ASN A 221 -0.88 -33.33 -8.31
CA ASN A 221 -2.00 -33.74 -9.15
C ASN A 221 -3.01 -34.55 -8.33
N VAL A 222 -4.14 -33.94 -7.98
CA VAL A 222 -5.06 -34.47 -6.95
C VAL A 222 -5.99 -35.54 -7.54
N PRO A 223 -6.15 -36.73 -6.90
CA PRO A 223 -7.02 -37.80 -7.43
C PRO A 223 -8.51 -37.45 -7.54
N LEU A 224 -8.97 -36.42 -6.83
CA LEU A 224 -10.34 -35.92 -6.89
C LEU A 224 -10.54 -35.12 -8.17
N GLY A 225 -10.88 -35.84 -9.24
CA GLY A 225 -11.06 -35.30 -10.58
C GLY A 225 -12.12 -34.19 -10.64
N GLY A 226 -11.68 -32.98 -11.00
CA GLY A 226 -12.54 -31.86 -11.40
C GLY A 226 -12.96 -30.89 -10.29
N ILE A 227 -13.11 -31.31 -9.02
CA ILE A 227 -13.65 -30.46 -7.95
C ILE A 227 -12.53 -29.84 -7.10
N PRO A 228 -12.40 -28.49 -7.01
CA PRO A 228 -11.44 -27.84 -6.14
C PRO A 228 -11.80 -27.96 -4.66
N TYR A 229 -10.78 -28.05 -3.82
CA TYR A 229 -10.88 -27.83 -2.37
C TYR A 229 -11.24 -26.36 -2.06
N PRO A 230 -11.91 -26.10 -0.92
CA PRO A 230 -11.89 -24.78 -0.29
C PRO A 230 -10.46 -24.23 -0.13
N ALA A 231 -10.33 -22.91 -0.12
CA ALA A 231 -9.04 -22.25 0.11
C ALA A 231 -8.42 -22.66 1.47
N SER A 232 -9.22 -22.82 2.51
CA SER A 232 -8.77 -23.24 3.85
C SER A 232 -8.29 -24.70 3.90
N GLU A 233 -8.91 -25.62 3.16
CA GLU A 233 -8.39 -26.99 2.99
C GLU A 233 -7.03 -26.99 2.27
N THR A 234 -6.88 -26.17 1.22
CA THR A 234 -5.60 -26.04 0.48
C THR A 234 -4.48 -25.50 1.38
N LEU A 235 -4.80 -24.59 2.30
CA LEU A 235 -3.87 -24.10 3.33
C LEU A 235 -3.54 -25.15 4.38
N ALA A 236 -4.51 -25.97 4.78
CA ALA A 236 -4.34 -27.03 5.78
C ALA A 236 -3.49 -28.21 5.24
N THR A 237 -3.69 -28.61 3.98
CA THR A 237 -2.88 -29.65 3.32
C THR A 237 -1.51 -29.14 2.89
N LYS A 238 -1.38 -27.83 2.64
CA LYS A 238 -0.24 -27.20 1.94
C LYS A 238 0.04 -27.81 0.56
N SER A 239 -0.98 -28.38 -0.07
CA SER A 239 -0.86 -28.93 -1.42
C SER A 239 -2.16 -28.87 -2.21
N GLY A 240 -2.03 -28.86 -3.53
CA GLY A 240 -3.15 -28.90 -4.45
C GLY A 240 -2.72 -28.72 -5.90
N ASP A 241 -3.61 -28.99 -6.84
CA ASP A 241 -3.40 -28.76 -8.27
C ASP A 241 -3.89 -27.37 -8.70
N CYS A 242 -3.98 -27.14 -10.01
CA CYS A 242 -4.26 -25.83 -10.60
C CYS A 242 -5.58 -25.21 -10.10
N LYS A 243 -6.64 -26.01 -10.01
CA LYS A 243 -7.95 -25.57 -9.50
C LYS A 243 -7.90 -25.22 -8.00
N ASN A 244 -7.08 -25.90 -7.20
CA ASN A 244 -6.87 -25.55 -5.79
C ASN A 244 -6.13 -24.22 -5.64
N GLN A 245 -5.00 -24.07 -6.34
CA GLN A 245 -4.17 -22.86 -6.22
C GLN A 245 -4.88 -21.62 -6.80
N ALA A 246 -5.70 -21.79 -7.84
CA ALA A 246 -6.56 -20.73 -8.37
C ALA A 246 -7.58 -20.22 -7.33
N VAL A 247 -8.31 -21.15 -6.67
CA VAL A 247 -9.28 -20.82 -5.62
C VAL A 247 -8.59 -20.13 -4.43
N LEU A 248 -7.41 -20.61 -4.02
CA LEU A 248 -6.65 -20.02 -2.93
C LEU A 248 -6.20 -18.60 -3.25
N ILE A 249 -5.56 -18.35 -4.41
CA ILE A 249 -5.13 -17.00 -4.79
C ILE A 249 -6.30 -16.03 -4.86
N VAL A 250 -7.42 -16.42 -5.48
CA VAL A 250 -8.60 -15.55 -5.57
C VAL A 250 -9.12 -15.17 -4.18
N SER A 251 -9.12 -16.13 -3.25
CA SER A 251 -9.55 -15.91 -1.87
C SER A 251 -8.58 -14.99 -1.11
N MET A 252 -7.27 -15.21 -1.21
CA MET A 252 -6.25 -14.38 -0.57
C MET A 252 -6.22 -12.95 -1.11
N ILE A 253 -6.30 -12.77 -2.44
CA ILE A 253 -6.31 -11.44 -3.07
C ILE A 253 -7.56 -10.66 -2.68
N ARG A 254 -8.73 -11.32 -2.60
CA ARG A 254 -9.96 -10.67 -2.12
C ARG A 254 -9.93 -10.35 -0.64
N ALA A 255 -9.26 -11.17 0.18
CA ALA A 255 -9.06 -10.91 1.62
C ALA A 255 -8.24 -9.63 1.88
N ILE A 256 -7.29 -9.26 1.00
CA ILE A 256 -6.52 -8.00 1.09
C ILE A 256 -7.18 -6.82 0.36
N GLY A 257 -8.42 -6.96 -0.10
CA GLY A 257 -9.15 -5.89 -0.78
C GLY A 257 -8.98 -5.82 -2.31
N GLY A 258 -8.23 -6.74 -2.93
CA GLY A 258 -8.15 -6.87 -4.38
C GLY A 258 -9.39 -7.52 -5.00
N THR A 259 -9.51 -7.49 -6.33
CA THR A 259 -10.64 -8.10 -7.05
C THR A 259 -10.10 -9.18 -7.98
N ALA A 260 -10.57 -10.42 -7.80
CA ALA A 260 -10.07 -11.58 -8.53
C ALA A 260 -11.17 -12.61 -8.79
N LYS A 261 -11.01 -13.38 -9.87
CA LYS A 261 -11.94 -14.45 -10.31
C LYS A 261 -11.16 -15.70 -10.69
N VAL A 262 -11.80 -16.87 -10.65
CA VAL A 262 -11.19 -18.10 -11.19
C VAL A 262 -11.53 -18.21 -12.68
N VAL A 263 -10.57 -18.63 -13.49
CA VAL A 263 -10.80 -19.09 -14.85
C VAL A 263 -10.66 -20.61 -14.89
N ALA A 264 -11.71 -21.29 -15.36
CA ALA A 264 -11.68 -22.71 -15.70
C ALA A 264 -11.63 -22.86 -17.23
N ASP A 265 -10.46 -23.25 -17.74
CA ASP A 265 -10.17 -23.44 -19.16
C ASP A 265 -10.22 -24.95 -19.49
N ALA A 266 -11.34 -25.34 -20.11
CA ALA A 266 -11.58 -26.72 -20.50
C ALA A 266 -10.70 -27.18 -21.69
N GLU A 267 -10.23 -26.25 -22.52
CA GLU A 267 -9.45 -26.53 -23.73
C GLU A 267 -8.01 -26.94 -23.38
N CYS A 268 -7.40 -26.34 -22.35
CA CYS A 268 -6.08 -26.77 -21.81
C CYS A 268 -6.18 -27.63 -20.55
N LYS A 269 -7.39 -27.91 -20.04
CA LYS A 269 -7.64 -28.67 -18.80
C LYS A 269 -6.95 -28.05 -17.59
N HIS A 270 -7.00 -26.72 -17.49
CA HIS A 270 -6.29 -25.95 -16.48
C HIS A 270 -7.23 -24.97 -15.78
N ALA A 271 -6.86 -24.54 -14.59
CA ALA A 271 -7.54 -23.48 -13.87
C ALA A 271 -6.53 -22.53 -13.24
N TYR A 272 -6.80 -21.24 -13.30
CA TYR A 272 -5.92 -20.18 -12.83
C TYR A 272 -6.72 -19.01 -12.27
N ALA A 273 -6.09 -18.16 -11.46
CA ALA A 273 -6.71 -16.92 -11.02
C ALA A 273 -6.52 -15.83 -12.08
N ILE A 274 -7.47 -14.90 -12.15
CA ILE A 274 -7.30 -13.63 -12.86
C ILE A 274 -7.59 -12.48 -11.91
N VAL A 275 -6.80 -11.43 -11.98
CA VAL A 275 -6.83 -10.29 -11.04
C VAL A 275 -7.14 -9.03 -11.82
N TYR A 276 -8.21 -8.34 -11.43
CA TYR A 276 -8.55 -7.04 -11.98
C TYR A 276 -7.43 -6.05 -11.67
N PHE A 277 -6.95 -5.34 -12.69
CA PHE A 277 -5.90 -4.36 -12.51
C PHE A 277 -6.39 -2.92 -12.76
N SER A 278 -6.85 -2.63 -13.98
CA SER A 278 -7.28 -1.29 -14.39
C SER A 278 -8.11 -1.37 -15.69
N SER A 279 -8.63 -0.25 -16.17
CA SER A 279 -9.05 -0.05 -17.58
C SER A 279 -7.98 0.67 -18.43
N SER A 280 -6.86 1.08 -17.82
CA SER A 280 -5.78 1.85 -18.44
C SER A 280 -4.60 0.97 -18.90
N GLU A 281 -4.20 1.10 -20.17
CA GLU A 281 -3.00 0.46 -20.72
C GLU A 281 -1.69 0.99 -20.09
N THR A 282 -1.69 2.24 -19.62
CA THR A 282 -0.56 2.82 -18.88
C THR A 282 -0.33 2.09 -17.56
N ASP A 283 -1.41 1.78 -16.84
CA ASP A 283 -1.33 1.04 -15.58
C ASP A 283 -0.83 -0.38 -15.81
N LEU A 284 -1.35 -1.07 -16.84
CA LEU A 284 -0.85 -2.38 -17.26
C LEU A 284 0.65 -2.35 -17.63
N SER A 285 1.11 -1.30 -18.30
CA SER A 285 2.53 -1.11 -18.63
C SER A 285 3.38 -0.93 -17.37
N ASN A 286 2.90 -0.14 -16.40
CA ASN A 286 3.54 0.03 -15.09
C ASN A 286 3.58 -1.28 -14.29
N PHE A 287 2.51 -2.07 -14.32
CA PHE A 287 2.46 -3.40 -13.70
C PHE A 287 3.48 -4.35 -14.33
N ALA A 288 3.52 -4.42 -15.66
CA ALA A 288 4.45 -5.30 -16.34
C ALA A 288 5.90 -4.89 -16.07
N GLN A 289 6.19 -3.59 -16.02
CA GLN A 289 7.49 -3.07 -15.59
C GLN A 289 7.82 -3.47 -14.15
N ALA A 290 6.85 -3.45 -13.22
CA ALA A 290 7.04 -3.94 -11.85
C ALA A 290 7.32 -5.46 -11.81
N VAL A 291 6.64 -6.26 -12.64
CA VAL A 291 6.94 -7.70 -12.78
C VAL A 291 8.36 -7.92 -13.29
N ALA A 292 8.80 -7.19 -14.33
CA ALA A 292 10.16 -7.32 -14.85
C ALA A 292 11.24 -6.83 -13.86
N ASN A 293 10.91 -5.87 -12.99
CA ASN A 293 11.79 -5.42 -11.91
C ASN A 293 11.94 -6.49 -10.80
N HIS A 294 10.84 -7.19 -10.44
CA HIS A 294 10.82 -8.16 -9.34
C HIS A 294 11.28 -9.56 -9.78
N TYR A 295 10.90 -10.00 -10.99
CA TYR A 295 11.11 -11.36 -11.50
C TYR A 295 12.14 -11.47 -12.64
N GLY A 296 12.63 -10.34 -13.18
CA GLY A 296 13.72 -10.30 -14.16
C GLY A 296 13.33 -9.90 -15.59
N SER A 297 14.35 -9.58 -16.39
CA SER A 297 14.24 -8.72 -17.57
C SER A 297 13.64 -9.30 -18.85
N ASN A 298 13.00 -10.47 -18.77
CA ASN A 298 12.31 -11.10 -19.90
C ASN A 298 10.88 -11.53 -19.54
N ALA A 299 10.27 -10.92 -18.52
CA ALA A 299 8.89 -11.20 -18.15
C ALA A 299 7.92 -10.87 -19.28
N GLN A 300 7.12 -11.88 -19.70
CA GLN A 300 5.99 -11.71 -20.60
C GLN A 300 4.70 -11.74 -19.77
N VAL A 301 4.07 -10.59 -19.61
CA VAL A 301 2.82 -10.46 -18.84
C VAL A 301 1.63 -10.71 -19.76
N ASN A 302 1.00 -11.86 -19.55
CA ASN A 302 -0.24 -12.27 -20.18
C ASN A 302 -1.43 -11.69 -19.42
N TYR A 303 -2.33 -11.05 -20.17
CA TYR A 303 -3.54 -10.44 -19.64
C TYR A 303 -4.73 -10.69 -20.56
N LEU A 304 -5.93 -10.51 -20.02
CA LEU A 304 -7.21 -10.66 -20.68
C LEU A 304 -7.92 -9.30 -20.66
N THR A 305 -8.64 -8.97 -21.72
CA THR A 305 -9.61 -7.86 -21.69
C THR A 305 -11.00 -8.45 -21.54
N TYR A 306 -11.68 -8.11 -20.44
CA TYR A 306 -13.00 -8.62 -20.10
C TYR A 306 -13.83 -7.51 -19.44
N ASN A 307 -15.05 -7.29 -19.96
CA ASN A 307 -15.93 -6.16 -19.60
C ASN A 307 -15.18 -4.81 -19.58
N ASN A 308 -14.51 -4.47 -20.70
CA ASN A 308 -13.70 -3.27 -20.91
C ASN A 308 -12.61 -3.02 -19.83
N SER A 309 -12.21 -4.07 -19.12
CA SER A 309 -11.24 -4.04 -18.04
C SER A 309 -10.09 -5.00 -18.30
N ILE A 310 -8.91 -4.68 -17.78
CA ILE A 310 -7.69 -5.47 -17.89
C ILE A 310 -7.57 -6.39 -16.68
N TRP A 311 -7.44 -7.69 -16.94
CA TRP A 311 -7.28 -8.74 -15.94
C TRP A 311 -5.97 -9.48 -16.18
N VAL A 312 -5.07 -9.47 -15.20
CA VAL A 312 -3.78 -10.16 -15.28
C VAL A 312 -3.91 -11.60 -14.76
N ILE A 313 -3.25 -12.56 -15.42
CA ILE A 313 -3.27 -13.96 -15.01
C ILE A 313 -2.37 -14.19 -13.79
N PHE A 314 -2.88 -14.87 -12.77
CA PHE A 314 -2.14 -15.32 -11.59
C PHE A 314 -2.20 -16.84 -11.53
N ASP A 315 -1.19 -17.47 -12.12
CA ASP A 315 -1.08 -18.93 -12.25
C ASP A 315 0.22 -19.44 -11.58
N PRO A 316 0.21 -19.75 -10.28
CA PRO A 316 1.34 -20.38 -9.58
C PRO A 316 1.50 -21.85 -9.95
N ALA A 317 0.49 -22.50 -10.53
CA ALA A 317 0.56 -23.87 -10.98
C ALA A 317 1.34 -24.01 -12.31
N GLY A 318 1.13 -23.07 -13.24
CA GLY A 318 1.71 -23.12 -14.58
C GLY A 318 2.74 -22.04 -14.93
N GLY A 319 2.80 -20.94 -14.16
CA GLY A 319 3.73 -19.83 -14.40
C GLY A 319 4.85 -19.72 -13.36
N TYR A 320 5.78 -18.78 -13.58
CA TYR A 320 6.84 -18.40 -12.62
C TYR A 320 6.60 -17.05 -11.93
N TYR A 321 5.72 -16.21 -12.47
CA TYR A 321 5.45 -14.85 -12.01
C TYR A 321 4.03 -14.42 -12.43
N PRO A 322 3.43 -13.39 -11.80
CA PRO A 322 2.17 -12.80 -12.24
C PRO A 322 2.21 -12.36 -13.72
N GLY A 323 1.25 -12.83 -14.49
CA GLY A 323 1.20 -12.71 -15.94
C GLY A 323 1.81 -13.91 -16.68
N ASN A 324 2.40 -14.91 -16.01
CA ASN A 324 2.88 -16.13 -16.66
C ASN A 324 1.90 -17.29 -16.44
N THR A 325 1.80 -18.20 -17.41
CA THR A 325 0.94 -19.40 -17.37
C THR A 325 1.47 -20.46 -18.36
N LEU A 326 0.83 -21.63 -18.41
CA LEU A 326 1.17 -22.71 -19.32
C LEU A 326 1.06 -22.28 -20.80
N LYS A 327 2.08 -22.62 -21.60
CA LYS A 327 2.14 -22.31 -23.05
C LYS A 327 0.94 -22.82 -23.84
N ASN A 328 0.32 -23.94 -23.43
CA ASN A 328 -0.88 -24.49 -24.08
C ASN A 328 -2.21 -23.84 -23.63
N CYS A 329 -2.18 -22.95 -22.64
CA CYS A 329 -3.29 -22.06 -22.27
C CYS A 329 -3.15 -20.66 -22.90
N SER A 330 -2.01 -20.33 -23.52
CA SER A 330 -1.84 -19.14 -24.34
C SER A 330 -2.56 -19.29 -25.70
N GLY A 331 -3.20 -18.23 -26.19
CA GLY A 331 -3.82 -18.20 -27.53
C GLY A 331 -5.24 -17.62 -27.53
N ASN A 332 -6.05 -18.01 -28.51
CA ASN A 332 -7.47 -17.65 -28.57
C ASN A 332 -8.31 -18.72 -27.85
N ARG A 333 -9.06 -18.36 -26.80
CA ARG A 333 -9.62 -19.34 -25.84
C ARG A 333 -11.13 -19.19 -25.60
N THR A 334 -11.81 -20.31 -25.41
CA THR A 334 -13.12 -20.36 -24.72
C THR A 334 -12.92 -20.59 -23.23
N VAL A 335 -13.32 -19.63 -22.39
CA VAL A 335 -13.10 -19.71 -20.92
C VAL A 335 -14.38 -19.58 -20.11
N ASN A 336 -14.43 -20.27 -18.97
CA ASN A 336 -15.48 -20.10 -17.97
C ASN A 336 -14.91 -19.29 -16.82
N ILE A 337 -15.44 -18.08 -16.62
CA ILE A 337 -15.04 -17.17 -15.55
C ILE A 337 -16.00 -17.39 -14.39
N VAL A 338 -15.47 -17.74 -13.22
CA VAL A 338 -16.25 -18.07 -12.03
C VAL A 338 -15.98 -17.08 -10.91
N THR A 339 -17.06 -16.47 -10.42
CA THR A 339 -17.08 -15.67 -9.19
C THR A 339 -17.40 -16.54 -7.96
N SER A 340 -17.35 -15.96 -6.77
CA SER A 340 -17.75 -16.67 -5.54
C SER A 340 -19.27 -16.66 -5.36
N CYS A 341 -19.82 -17.71 -4.74
CA CYS A 341 -21.21 -17.81 -4.30
C CYS A 341 -21.40 -17.04 -2.98
N LEU A 342 -20.82 -15.85 -2.88
CA LEU A 342 -20.74 -15.08 -1.66
C LEU A 342 -22.11 -14.51 -1.27
N ASP A 343 -22.82 -15.25 -0.43
CA ASP A 343 -24.13 -14.89 0.10
C ASP A 343 -24.00 -13.93 1.29
N CYS A 344 -23.57 -12.70 0.99
CA CYS A 344 -23.38 -11.64 1.97
C CYS A 344 -24.61 -11.44 2.87
N VAL A 345 -25.82 -11.60 2.33
CA VAL A 345 -27.08 -11.40 3.05
C VAL A 345 -27.23 -12.39 4.20
N ASN A 346 -26.90 -13.67 3.97
CA ASN A 346 -27.07 -14.72 4.97
C ASN A 346 -25.79 -15.03 5.79
N THR A 347 -24.59 -14.84 5.23
CA THR A 347 -23.32 -15.14 5.93
C THR A 347 -22.70 -13.93 6.63
N HIS A 348 -23.03 -12.70 6.21
CA HIS A 348 -22.49 -11.45 6.75
C HIS A 348 -23.61 -10.41 6.93
N PRO A 349 -24.56 -10.60 7.87
CA PRO A 349 -25.74 -9.73 8.03
C PRO A 349 -25.40 -8.28 8.41
N ASP A 350 -24.19 -8.02 8.89
CA ASP A 350 -23.59 -6.70 9.12
C ASP A 350 -23.05 -6.03 7.83
N MET A 351 -22.81 -6.84 6.80
CA MET A 351 -22.29 -6.44 5.50
C MET A 351 -23.10 -7.04 4.33
N PRO A 352 -24.43 -6.85 4.27
CA PRO A 352 -25.29 -7.61 3.35
C PRO A 352 -25.05 -7.28 1.87
N TYR A 353 -24.39 -6.16 1.54
CA TYR A 353 -24.27 -5.69 0.16
C TYR A 353 -23.11 -6.33 -0.61
N THR A 354 -23.38 -6.92 -1.77
CA THR A 354 -22.36 -7.52 -2.65
C THR A 354 -21.92 -6.55 -3.75
N PHE A 355 -20.62 -6.24 -3.83
CA PHE A 355 -20.00 -5.55 -4.98
C PHE A 355 -18.67 -6.20 -5.35
N ASN A 356 -18.43 -6.50 -6.63
CA ASN A 356 -17.18 -7.14 -7.12
C ASN A 356 -16.76 -8.33 -6.22
N ASP A 357 -17.73 -9.19 -5.90
CA ASP A 357 -17.57 -10.37 -5.03
C ASP A 357 -17.03 -10.05 -3.61
N LYS A 358 -17.41 -8.92 -3.03
CA LYS A 358 -17.18 -8.59 -1.62
C LYS A 358 -18.44 -8.09 -0.94
N CYS A 359 -18.53 -8.41 0.34
CA CYS A 359 -19.56 -7.92 1.26
C CYS A 359 -19.18 -6.54 1.82
N TYR A 360 -20.18 -5.66 1.88
CA TYR A 360 -20.08 -4.31 2.45
C TYR A 360 -21.32 -4.00 3.30
N SER A 361 -21.17 -3.18 4.33
CA SER A 361 -22.29 -2.64 5.13
C SER A 361 -23.16 -1.64 4.36
N GLN A 362 -22.62 -1.06 3.28
CA GLN A 362 -23.28 -0.19 2.33
C GLN A 362 -22.55 -0.23 0.99
N CYS A 363 -23.23 0.04 -0.13
CA CYS A 363 -22.57 0.08 -1.44
C CYS A 363 -21.39 1.09 -1.47
N PRO A 364 -20.20 0.69 -1.95
CA PRO A 364 -19.02 1.55 -1.93
C PRO A 364 -19.16 2.76 -2.88
N SER A 365 -18.36 3.81 -2.64
CA SER A 365 -18.34 5.01 -3.47
C SER A 365 -18.10 4.69 -4.95
N GLY A 366 -18.83 5.37 -5.83
CA GLY A 366 -18.89 5.07 -7.27
C GLY A 366 -19.92 3.98 -7.63
N THR A 367 -20.70 3.47 -6.68
CA THR A 367 -21.69 2.42 -6.91
C THR A 367 -23.06 2.73 -6.31
N VAL A 368 -24.09 2.01 -6.76
CA VAL A 368 -25.47 2.09 -6.26
C VAL A 368 -26.10 0.72 -6.11
N THR A 369 -27.04 0.57 -5.19
CA THR A 369 -27.82 -0.66 -5.02
C THR A 369 -28.70 -0.87 -6.26
N GLY A 370 -28.48 -1.99 -6.95
CA GLY A 370 -29.37 -2.51 -7.99
C GLY A 370 -30.53 -3.27 -7.36
N ASN A 371 -30.34 -4.58 -7.14
CA ASN A 371 -31.39 -5.47 -6.64
C ASN A 371 -31.15 -5.76 -5.15
N GLN A 372 -31.88 -5.07 -4.25
CA GLN A 372 -31.88 -5.09 -2.77
C GLN A 372 -30.52 -5.06 -2.05
N TYR A 373 -29.57 -5.92 -2.41
CA TYR A 373 -28.23 -6.03 -1.82
C TYR A 373 -27.10 -6.10 -2.87
N ILE A 374 -27.37 -6.19 -4.17
CA ILE A 374 -26.30 -6.18 -5.19
C ILE A 374 -26.00 -4.74 -5.60
N CYS A 375 -24.75 -4.28 -5.42
CA CYS A 375 -24.30 -2.98 -5.92
C CYS A 375 -23.88 -3.05 -7.40
N LYS A 376 -24.05 -1.94 -8.12
CA LYS A 376 -23.68 -1.77 -9.53
C LYS A 376 -22.82 -0.51 -9.66
N PRO A 377 -21.77 -0.50 -10.52
CA PRO A 377 -20.99 0.70 -10.74
C PRO A 377 -21.86 1.77 -11.40
N CYS A 378 -21.58 3.03 -11.10
CA CYS A 378 -22.17 4.14 -11.83
C CYS A 378 -21.62 4.22 -13.26
N PRO A 379 -22.40 4.77 -14.21
CA PRO A 379 -21.91 5.03 -15.57
C PRO A 379 -20.67 5.92 -15.56
N GLU A 380 -19.83 5.79 -16.58
CA GLU A 380 -18.65 6.64 -16.75
C GLU A 380 -19.02 8.14 -16.68
N GLY A 381 -18.17 8.95 -16.04
CA GLY A 381 -18.46 10.36 -15.76
C GLY A 381 -19.51 10.62 -14.65
N SER A 382 -20.02 9.59 -13.98
CA SER A 382 -21.01 9.71 -12.90
C SER A 382 -20.45 9.34 -11.53
N GLN A 383 -20.95 9.97 -10.48
CA GLN A 383 -20.57 9.73 -9.09
C GLN A 383 -21.78 9.27 -8.27
N SER A 384 -21.54 8.48 -7.22
CA SER A 384 -22.61 7.97 -6.35
C SER A 384 -22.96 8.98 -5.24
N TYR A 385 -24.23 9.32 -5.09
CA TYR A 385 -24.74 10.09 -3.95
C TYR A 385 -26.11 9.56 -3.52
N ASN A 386 -26.29 9.31 -2.22
CA ASN A 386 -27.52 8.77 -1.61
C ASN A 386 -28.15 7.63 -2.44
N ASN A 387 -27.33 6.62 -2.77
CA ASN A 387 -27.71 5.43 -3.53
C ASN A 387 -28.23 5.72 -4.96
N LYS A 388 -27.83 6.86 -5.57
CA LYS A 388 -28.11 7.22 -6.96
C LYS A 388 -26.83 7.63 -7.69
N CYS A 389 -26.77 7.37 -8.98
CA CYS A 389 -25.70 7.88 -9.83
C CYS A 389 -26.08 9.27 -10.34
N VAL A 390 -25.19 10.23 -10.14
CA VAL A 390 -25.35 11.62 -10.59
C VAL A 390 -24.23 11.93 -11.57
N THR A 391 -24.61 12.31 -12.79
CA THR A 391 -23.70 12.75 -13.85
C THR A 391 -23.71 14.27 -13.89
N CYS A 392 -22.55 14.90 -13.74
CA CYS A 392 -22.43 16.35 -13.90
C CYS A 392 -21.99 16.71 -15.32
N GLN A 393 -22.45 17.87 -15.82
CA GLN A 393 -22.00 18.39 -17.11
C GLN A 393 -20.52 18.78 -17.06
N ALA A 394 -19.85 18.84 -18.22
CA ALA A 394 -18.46 19.29 -18.30
C ALA A 394 -18.29 20.68 -17.66
N GLY A 395 -17.30 20.83 -16.78
CA GLY A 395 -17.11 22.04 -15.96
C GLY A 395 -17.92 22.09 -14.66
N TYR A 396 -18.60 21.00 -14.29
CA TYR A 396 -19.29 20.84 -13.00
C TYR A 396 -18.81 19.58 -12.27
N ILE A 397 -18.85 19.60 -10.94
CA ILE A 397 -18.57 18.46 -10.06
C ILE A 397 -19.68 18.26 -9.03
N LEU A 398 -19.83 17.04 -8.52
CA LEU A 398 -20.86 16.71 -7.54
C LEU A 398 -20.47 17.27 -6.16
N GLY A 399 -21.36 18.06 -5.56
CA GLY A 399 -21.21 18.56 -4.21
C GLY A 399 -21.64 17.56 -3.14
N THR A 400 -21.26 17.84 -1.90
CA THR A 400 -21.69 17.09 -0.70
C THR A 400 -23.20 17.18 -0.43
N ASP A 401 -23.91 18.07 -1.12
CA ASP A 401 -25.36 18.21 -1.13
C ASP A 401 -26.05 17.35 -2.21
N GLY A 402 -25.28 16.72 -3.11
CA GLY A 402 -25.77 15.93 -4.22
C GLY A 402 -26.15 16.74 -5.46
N LEU A 403 -25.81 18.03 -5.50
CA LEU A 403 -26.04 18.89 -6.65
C LEU A 403 -24.74 19.06 -7.45
N CYS A 404 -24.86 19.35 -8.75
CA CYS A 404 -23.69 19.65 -9.58
C CYS A 404 -23.35 21.14 -9.47
N HIS A 405 -22.14 21.44 -9.01
CA HIS A 405 -21.62 22.80 -8.83
C HIS A 405 -20.53 23.10 -9.85
N GLN A 406 -20.47 24.33 -10.34
CA GLN A 406 -19.44 24.75 -11.29
C GLN A 406 -18.03 24.65 -10.66
N THR A 407 -17.07 24.10 -11.39
CA THR A 407 -15.70 23.92 -10.90
C THR A 407 -14.98 25.25 -10.68
N CYS A 408 -14.36 25.40 -9.52
CA CYS A 408 -13.47 26.51 -9.23
C CYS A 408 -12.02 26.18 -9.63
N GLY A 409 -11.63 26.58 -10.84
CA GLY A 409 -10.28 26.40 -11.35
C GLY A 409 -9.97 24.98 -11.84
N SER A 410 -8.69 24.60 -11.80
CA SER A 410 -8.21 23.30 -12.27
C SER A 410 -8.54 22.17 -11.29
N THR A 411 -9.68 21.52 -11.56
CA THR A 411 -10.16 20.21 -11.08
C THR A 411 -10.44 20.03 -9.57
N ASN A 412 -11.65 19.51 -9.28
CA ASN A 412 -12.12 18.97 -7.99
C ASN A 412 -12.38 19.95 -6.83
N ILE A 413 -12.42 21.27 -7.07
CA ILE A 413 -12.90 22.25 -6.09
C ILE A 413 -14.21 22.88 -6.60
N TYR A 414 -15.19 23.04 -5.71
CA TYR A 414 -16.38 23.87 -5.93
C TYR A 414 -16.61 24.75 -4.70
N CYS A 415 -17.32 25.85 -4.87
CA CYS A 415 -17.59 26.78 -3.77
C CYS A 415 -19.00 26.57 -3.24
N GLN A 416 -19.10 26.31 -1.93
CA GLN A 416 -20.38 26.21 -1.23
C GLN A 416 -21.13 27.55 -1.22
N SER A 417 -22.45 27.51 -1.09
CA SER A 417 -23.32 28.69 -1.05
C SER A 417 -22.78 29.82 -0.16
N GLY A 418 -22.66 31.03 -0.73
CA GLY A 418 -22.05 32.19 -0.07
C GLY A 418 -20.54 32.36 -0.32
N SER A 419 -19.90 31.42 -1.02
CA SER A 419 -18.50 31.51 -1.45
C SER A 419 -18.39 31.62 -2.96
N TYR A 420 -17.43 32.39 -3.44
CA TYR A 420 -17.21 32.68 -4.86
C TYR A 420 -15.86 32.11 -5.30
N CYS A 421 -15.75 31.70 -6.56
CA CYS A 421 -14.46 31.28 -7.11
C CYS A 421 -13.61 32.49 -7.54
N TYR A 422 -12.40 32.60 -7.01
CA TYR A 422 -11.42 33.59 -7.42
C TYR A 422 -10.01 32.99 -7.41
N ASN A 423 -9.29 33.09 -8.53
CA ASN A 423 -7.94 32.54 -8.70
C ASN A 423 -7.78 31.09 -8.17
N ASN A 424 -8.71 30.21 -8.59
CA ASN A 424 -8.77 28.79 -8.22
C ASN A 424 -8.96 28.52 -6.71
N LYS A 425 -9.50 29.50 -5.96
CA LYS A 425 -9.83 29.37 -4.53
C LYS A 425 -11.25 29.82 -4.28
N CYS A 426 -11.92 29.19 -3.31
CA CYS A 426 -13.19 29.66 -2.82
C CYS A 426 -12.97 30.75 -1.77
N VAL A 427 -13.53 31.93 -2.03
CA VAL A 427 -13.46 33.10 -1.16
C VAL A 427 -14.86 33.41 -0.65
N THR A 428 -15.01 33.45 0.68
CA THR A 428 -16.26 33.79 1.36
C THR A 428 -16.17 35.21 1.86
N CYS A 429 -17.20 36.03 1.60
CA CYS A 429 -17.32 37.36 2.18
C CYS A 429 -18.22 37.33 3.43
N GLN A 430 -17.99 38.26 4.35
CA GLN A 430 -18.89 38.44 5.50
C GLN A 430 -20.30 38.80 5.02
N ALA A 431 -21.32 38.45 5.81
CA ALA A 431 -22.70 38.75 5.48
C ALA A 431 -22.88 40.26 5.22
N GLY A 432 -23.44 40.61 4.06
CA GLY A 432 -23.59 41.99 3.61
C GLY A 432 -22.42 42.57 2.81
N TYR A 433 -21.38 41.78 2.50
CA TYR A 433 -20.28 42.14 1.59
C TYR A 433 -20.33 41.30 0.31
N ILE A 434 -19.77 41.83 -0.78
CA ILE A 434 -19.64 41.14 -2.08
C ILE A 434 -18.19 41.06 -2.53
N LEU A 435 -17.83 39.99 -3.24
CA LEU A 435 -16.46 39.80 -3.74
C LEU A 435 -16.22 40.66 -5.00
N GLY A 436 -15.19 41.50 -4.95
CA GLY A 436 -14.73 42.30 -6.07
C GLY A 436 -13.85 41.54 -7.05
N THR A 437 -13.60 42.14 -8.22
CA THR A 437 -12.69 41.61 -9.24
C THR A 437 -11.21 41.65 -8.82
N ASP A 438 -10.91 42.40 -7.76
CA ASP A 438 -9.62 42.42 -7.05
C ASP A 438 -9.47 41.27 -6.02
N GLY A 439 -10.50 40.44 -5.86
CA GLY A 439 -10.50 39.32 -4.91
C GLY A 439 -10.72 39.74 -3.45
N LEU A 440 -11.10 41.00 -3.21
CA LEU A 440 -11.39 41.54 -1.88
C LEU A 440 -12.90 41.66 -1.65
N CYS A 441 -13.31 41.64 -0.38
CA CYS A 441 -14.72 41.78 -0.01
C CYS A 441 -15.07 43.25 0.24
N HIS A 442 -16.03 43.77 -0.53
CA HIS A 442 -16.45 45.18 -0.51
C HIS A 442 -17.89 45.32 -0.02
N GLN A 443 -18.23 46.48 0.53
CA GLN A 443 -19.63 46.80 0.84
C GLN A 443 -20.40 47.12 -0.46
N PRO A 444 -21.65 46.64 -0.62
CA PRO A 444 -22.50 47.01 -1.73
C PRO A 444 -22.78 48.51 -1.80
N CYS A 445 -22.73 49.07 -3.00
CA CYS A 445 -22.96 50.47 -3.29
C CYS A 445 -24.07 50.64 -4.32
N GLY A 446 -25.24 51.13 -3.89
CA GLY A 446 -26.39 51.43 -4.76
C GLY A 446 -27.25 50.22 -5.15
N SER A 447 -26.66 49.03 -5.28
CA SER A 447 -27.37 47.77 -5.45
C SER A 447 -26.64 46.62 -4.74
N PRO A 448 -27.29 45.47 -4.48
CA PRO A 448 -26.65 44.30 -3.85
C PRO A 448 -25.50 43.65 -4.64
N SER A 449 -25.26 44.04 -5.89
CA SER A 449 -24.25 43.44 -6.79
C SER A 449 -23.21 44.43 -7.32
N THR A 450 -23.25 45.70 -6.88
CA THR A 450 -22.31 46.75 -7.28
C THR A 450 -21.47 47.19 -6.09
N TYR A 451 -20.17 47.44 -6.29
CA TYR A 451 -19.25 47.93 -5.26
C TYR A 451 -18.34 49.01 -5.86
N CYS A 452 -17.58 49.70 -5.00
CA CYS A 452 -16.58 50.68 -5.42
C CYS A 452 -15.19 50.03 -5.42
N PRO A 453 -14.40 50.14 -6.52
CA PRO A 453 -13.05 49.58 -6.58
C PRO A 453 -12.13 50.15 -5.48
N SER A 454 -11.08 49.41 -5.13
CA SER A 454 -10.07 49.84 -4.16
C SER A 454 -9.55 51.25 -4.44
N GLY A 455 -9.83 52.18 -3.52
CA GLY A 455 -9.50 53.61 -3.61
C GLY A 455 -10.72 54.54 -3.65
N ASP A 456 -11.87 54.03 -4.07
CA ASP A 456 -13.12 54.78 -4.21
C ASP A 456 -14.06 54.51 -2.99
N TYR A 457 -14.89 55.48 -2.60
CA TYR A 457 -15.89 55.34 -1.52
C TYR A 457 -17.33 55.44 -2.02
N CYS A 458 -18.26 54.74 -1.36
CA CYS A 458 -19.68 54.80 -1.69
C CYS A 458 -20.38 55.98 -0.98
N SER A 459 -21.17 56.75 -1.71
CA SER A 459 -22.13 57.71 -1.15
C SER A 459 -23.38 57.77 -2.02
N ASN A 460 -24.58 57.78 -1.41
CA ASN A 460 -25.87 57.84 -2.12
C ASN A 460 -26.01 56.84 -3.29
N GLY A 461 -25.41 55.64 -3.16
CA GLY A 461 -25.43 54.60 -4.18
C GLY A 461 -24.55 54.85 -5.41
N ARG A 462 -23.56 55.75 -5.32
CA ARG A 462 -22.55 56.03 -6.34
C ARG A 462 -21.14 56.00 -5.74
N CYS A 463 -20.16 55.65 -6.56
CA CYS A 463 -18.75 55.66 -6.17
C CYS A 463 -18.12 57.03 -6.44
N TYR A 464 -17.29 57.48 -5.51
CA TYR A 464 -16.57 58.74 -5.51
C TYR A 464 -15.08 58.49 -5.24
N ARG A 465 -14.24 59.37 -5.76
CA ARG A 465 -12.77 59.36 -5.60
C ARG A 465 -12.28 60.43 -4.65
#